data_AF-A0A8C3JCW2-F1
#
_entry.id   AF-A0A8C3JCW2-F1
#
_cell.length_a   1.000
_cell.length_b   1.000
_cell.length_c   1.000
_cell.angle_alpha   90.00
_cell.angle_beta   90.00
_cell.angle_gamma   90.00
#
_symmetry.space_group_name_H-M   'P 1'
#
loop_
_entity.id
_entity.type
_entity.pdbx_description
1 polymer ?
#
loop_
_entity_poly.entity_id
_entity_poly.type
_entity_poly.pdbx_seq_one_letter_code
_entity_poly.pdbx_strand_id
1 'polypeptide(L)'
;GFGVFFEVNLLFISQKALNTAQTPAKKKQRPSEARSSEARSSEARSSEARSSEARSSEDKSSENKSSEDRSSENTADPSVASSCSVEVWCPKELKRSPRDITELDVVLAEFEKIAANYRQRIESNVCRKAINSFCSAFKDQITDLITEIQELKNMKKKNAKVITDIKKKRQRLLQLREEQIGAERQLMQLQREYAEVQEKKSSLRQATELLTDLKDLQQECLNYREENPKEKVVYGSASLPALLVESRGILGAERHFQNINKKLEKALAAQRGKSPKKH
;
A
#
# COMPACT_ATOMS: atom_id res chain seq x y z
N GLY A 1 15.82 -29.40 3.20
CA GLY A 1 14.84 -28.98 4.23
C GLY A 1 13.87 -27.92 3.74
N PHE A 2 14.35 -26.72 3.42
CA PHE A 2 13.48 -25.55 3.16
C PHE A 2 13.03 -25.36 1.70
N GLY A 3 13.74 -25.91 0.71
CA GLY A 3 13.36 -25.78 -0.71
C GLY A 3 12.08 -26.54 -1.08
N VAL A 4 11.92 -27.75 -0.55
CA VAL A 4 10.79 -28.64 -0.85
C VAL A 4 9.47 -28.07 -0.32
N PHE A 5 9.49 -27.36 0.82
CA PHE A 5 8.28 -26.74 1.39
C PHE A 5 7.77 -25.55 0.58
N PHE A 6 8.66 -24.82 -0.09
CA PHE A 6 8.28 -23.70 -0.96
C PHE A 6 7.74 -24.19 -2.32
N GLU A 7 8.37 -25.21 -2.91
CA GLU A 7 7.87 -25.80 -4.16
C GLU A 7 6.50 -26.46 -4.00
N VAL A 8 6.26 -27.19 -2.91
CA VAL A 8 4.96 -27.84 -2.66
C VAL A 8 3.85 -26.81 -2.47
N ASN A 9 4.14 -25.67 -1.82
CA ASN A 9 3.16 -24.60 -1.66
C ASN A 9 2.85 -23.87 -2.98
N LEU A 10 3.86 -23.67 -3.84
CA LEU A 10 3.67 -23.00 -5.13
C LEU A 10 2.90 -23.88 -6.12
N LEU A 11 3.14 -25.20 -6.09
CA LEU A 11 2.38 -26.19 -6.85
C LEU A 11 0.92 -26.26 -6.39
N PHE A 12 0.66 -26.22 -5.09
CA PHE A 12 -0.70 -26.26 -4.56
C PHE A 12 -1.53 -25.01 -4.92
N ILE A 13 -0.90 -23.83 -4.91
CA ILE A 13 -1.55 -22.58 -5.33
C ILE A 13 -1.84 -22.58 -6.85
N SER A 14 -0.93 -23.13 -7.65
CA SER A 14 -1.10 -23.23 -9.11
C SER A 14 -2.17 -24.25 -9.51
N GLN A 15 -2.25 -25.39 -8.81
CA GLN A 15 -3.28 -26.41 -9.04
C GLN A 15 -4.68 -25.88 -8.69
N LYS A 16 -4.79 -25.08 -7.63
CA LYS A 16 -6.05 -24.46 -7.21
C LYS A 16 -6.53 -23.39 -8.21
N ALA A 17 -5.61 -22.65 -8.82
CA ALA A 17 -5.91 -21.66 -9.86
C ALA A 17 -6.39 -22.32 -11.18
N LEU A 18 -5.81 -23.46 -11.58
CA LEU A 18 -6.23 -24.20 -12.77
C LEU A 18 -7.63 -24.82 -12.63
N ASN A 19 -7.97 -25.34 -11.44
CA ASN A 19 -9.27 -25.98 -11.21
C ASN A 19 -10.44 -24.99 -11.16
N THR A 20 -10.19 -23.72 -10.80
CA THR A 20 -11.20 -22.65 -10.87
C THR A 20 -11.50 -22.15 -12.29
N ALA A 21 -10.69 -22.51 -13.29
CA ALA A 21 -10.86 -22.05 -14.67
C ALA A 21 -11.67 -23.01 -15.57
N GLN A 22 -12.09 -24.18 -15.06
CA GLN A 22 -12.73 -25.25 -15.86
C GLN A 22 -14.19 -25.56 -15.48
N THR A 23 -14.99 -24.55 -15.13
CA THR A 23 -16.47 -24.71 -15.09
C THR A 23 -17.11 -24.19 -16.38
N PRO A 24 -17.80 -25.02 -17.18
CA PRO A 24 -18.48 -24.57 -18.40
C PRO A 24 -19.88 -24.06 -18.06
N ALA A 25 -20.07 -22.73 -18.08
CA ALA A 25 -21.41 -22.13 -18.07
C ALA A 25 -21.97 -22.08 -19.50
N LYS A 26 -23.12 -22.75 -19.69
CA LYS A 26 -23.85 -22.90 -20.95
C LYS A 26 -24.25 -21.57 -21.59
N LYS A 27 -24.08 -21.49 -22.92
CA LYS A 27 -24.64 -20.48 -23.83
C LYS A 27 -26.16 -20.32 -23.69
N LYS A 28 -26.63 -19.07 -23.68
CA LYS A 28 -27.89 -18.67 -24.33
C LYS A 28 -27.77 -17.25 -24.90
N GLN A 29 -27.81 -17.15 -26.23
CA GLN A 29 -28.13 -15.96 -27.03
C GLN A 29 -29.55 -15.45 -26.64
N ARG A 30 -29.98 -14.18 -26.73
CA ARG A 30 -29.72 -13.06 -27.67
C ARG A 30 -30.36 -11.75 -27.05
N PRO A 31 -30.44 -10.58 -27.70
CA PRO A 31 -30.00 -9.29 -27.13
C PRO A 31 -31.14 -8.28 -26.87
N SER A 32 -30.88 -7.23 -26.08
CA SER A 32 -31.55 -5.92 -26.25
C SER A 32 -30.94 -4.83 -25.36
N GLU A 33 -30.56 -3.75 -26.03
CA GLU A 33 -30.69 -2.36 -25.60
C GLU A 33 -29.84 -1.80 -24.46
N ALA A 34 -28.98 -0.87 -24.89
CA ALA A 34 -28.34 0.13 -24.07
C ALA A 34 -29.35 0.85 -23.17
N ARG A 35 -29.10 0.81 -21.86
CA ARG A 35 -29.58 1.83 -20.93
C ARG A 35 -28.38 2.40 -20.21
N SER A 36 -27.98 3.59 -20.64
CA SER A 36 -27.09 4.47 -19.90
C SER A 36 -27.73 4.77 -18.54
N SER A 37 -26.94 4.60 -17.49
CA SER A 37 -27.28 5.01 -16.13
C SER A 37 -26.59 6.35 -15.89
N GLU A 38 -27.41 7.39 -15.70
CA GLU A 38 -26.94 8.72 -15.31
C GLU A 38 -27.24 8.93 -13.83
N ALA A 39 -26.18 8.98 -13.02
CA ALA A 39 -26.18 9.38 -11.61
C ALA A 39 -24.72 9.29 -11.12
N ARG A 40 -24.07 10.26 -10.49
CA ARG A 40 -24.44 11.55 -9.90
C ARG A 40 -23.12 12.29 -9.75
N SER A 41 -23.02 13.51 -10.25
CA SER A 41 -22.04 14.48 -9.75
C SER A 41 -22.74 15.31 -8.69
N SER A 42 -22.21 15.30 -7.46
CA SER A 42 -22.55 16.27 -6.44
C SER A 42 -21.30 17.08 -6.15
N GLU A 43 -21.25 18.28 -6.73
CA GLU A 43 -20.40 19.37 -6.27
C GLU A 43 -20.74 19.68 -4.80
N ALA A 44 -19.73 19.60 -3.94
CA ALA A 44 -19.72 20.30 -2.66
C ALA A 44 -18.78 21.50 -2.82
N ARG A 45 -19.34 22.71 -2.67
CA ARG A 45 -18.61 23.97 -2.67
C ARG A 45 -18.01 24.26 -1.29
N SER A 46 -16.83 24.90 -1.36
CA SER A 46 -16.29 25.92 -0.45
C SER A 46 -15.64 25.48 0.87
N SER A 47 -14.33 25.75 1.00
CA SER A 47 -13.86 26.88 1.82
C SER A 47 -12.34 27.09 1.64
N GLU A 48 -11.94 28.27 1.20
CA GLU A 48 -10.60 28.81 1.40
C GLU A 48 -10.31 28.97 2.89
N ALA A 49 -9.11 28.61 3.33
CA ALA A 49 -8.43 29.29 4.44
C ALA A 49 -6.92 29.13 4.29
N ARG A 50 -6.26 30.29 4.32
CA ARG A 50 -4.83 30.52 4.17
C ARG A 50 -4.03 30.15 5.43
N SER A 51 -2.78 29.78 5.20
CA SER A 51 -1.55 30.10 5.94
C SER A 51 -1.41 29.74 7.42
N SER A 52 -0.32 29.01 7.74
CA SER A 52 0.68 29.49 8.70
C SER A 52 2.00 28.73 8.59
N GLU A 53 3.08 29.49 8.45
CA GLU A 53 4.48 29.10 8.64
C GLU A 53 4.76 28.54 10.05
N ALA A 54 5.71 27.61 10.16
CA ALA A 54 6.60 27.46 11.32
C ALA A 54 7.79 26.60 10.86
N ARG A 55 8.89 27.23 10.44
CA ARG A 55 10.08 27.58 11.24
C ARG A 55 10.82 26.38 11.83
N SER A 56 12.04 26.26 11.31
CA SER A 56 13.21 25.56 11.81
C SER A 56 13.48 25.76 13.31
N SER A 57 14.07 24.74 13.93
CA SER A 57 14.93 24.91 15.11
C SER A 57 16.10 23.93 15.03
N GLU A 58 17.25 24.46 14.61
CA GLU A 58 18.57 24.03 15.11
C GLU A 58 18.75 24.58 16.53
N ASP A 59 19.34 23.79 17.44
CA ASP A 59 20.32 24.21 18.45
C ASP A 59 20.75 22.95 19.23
N LYS A 60 22.01 22.53 19.14
CA LYS A 60 23.23 22.97 19.84
C LYS A 60 23.51 22.22 21.14
N SER A 61 24.64 21.52 21.10
CA SER A 61 25.67 21.35 22.13
C SER A 61 25.35 21.70 23.58
N SER A 62 25.62 20.74 24.47
CA SER A 62 26.08 21.03 25.83
C SER A 62 27.39 20.28 26.09
N GLU A 63 28.44 21.07 26.22
CA GLU A 63 29.79 20.74 26.66
C GLU A 63 29.86 20.74 28.20
N ASN A 64 30.91 20.12 28.75
CA ASN A 64 31.45 20.24 30.12
C ASN A 64 30.72 19.43 31.22
N LYS A 65 31.38 18.75 32.16
CA LYS A 65 32.67 19.02 32.83
C LYS A 65 33.22 17.75 33.49
N SER A 66 34.54 17.67 33.53
CA SER A 66 35.37 16.81 34.37
C SER A 66 35.09 16.99 35.86
N SER A 67 35.21 15.89 36.62
CA SER A 67 35.58 15.94 38.04
C SER A 67 36.58 14.82 38.31
N GLU A 68 37.85 15.21 38.44
CA GLU A 68 38.76 14.59 39.39
C GLU A 68 38.05 14.54 40.76
N ASP A 69 38.25 13.48 41.54
CA ASP A 69 39.27 13.51 42.59
C ASP A 69 39.07 12.32 43.57
N ARG A 70 40.18 11.93 44.21
CA ARG A 70 40.32 11.25 45.52
C ARG A 70 40.42 9.73 45.55
N SER A 71 41.65 9.30 45.33
CA SER A 71 42.33 8.26 46.11
C SER A 71 42.01 8.39 47.61
N SER A 72 41.55 7.30 48.22
CA SER A 72 41.63 7.10 49.67
C SER A 72 42.37 5.79 49.94
N GLU A 73 43.65 5.95 50.21
CA GLU A 73 44.47 5.03 50.98
C GLU A 73 43.85 4.86 52.38
N ASN A 74 43.55 3.63 52.79
CA ASN A 74 44.04 3.07 54.06
C ASN A 74 43.53 1.66 54.38
N THR A 75 44.48 0.91 54.92
CA THR A 75 44.39 -0.20 55.89
C THR A 75 43.82 -1.54 55.40
N ALA A 76 44.75 -2.46 55.20
CA ALA A 76 44.53 -3.90 55.20
C ALA A 76 44.01 -4.38 56.55
N ASP A 77 43.08 -5.35 56.50
CA ASP A 77 42.97 -6.41 57.51
C ASP A 77 42.61 -7.71 56.76
N PRO A 78 43.28 -8.86 57.02
CA PRO A 78 43.12 -10.07 56.23
C PRO A 78 42.10 -11.00 56.88
N SER A 79 40.88 -11.09 56.35
CA SER A 79 39.93 -12.09 56.82
C SER A 79 38.99 -12.58 55.72
N VAL A 80 39.34 -13.77 55.21
CA VAL A 80 38.50 -14.84 54.65
C VAL A 80 37.13 -14.43 54.09
N ALA A 81 37.13 -13.95 52.85
CA ALA A 81 36.06 -14.25 51.91
C ALA A 81 36.70 -14.40 50.54
N SER A 82 36.71 -15.63 50.01
CA SER A 82 37.13 -15.93 48.64
C SER A 82 36.21 -15.15 47.71
N SER A 83 36.67 -13.99 47.27
CA SER A 83 36.07 -13.21 46.18
C SER A 83 36.22 -14.03 44.91
N CYS A 84 35.20 -14.84 44.60
CA CYS A 84 35.08 -15.49 43.30
C CYS A 84 34.77 -14.40 42.26
N SER A 85 35.82 -13.80 41.70
CA SER A 85 35.70 -12.99 40.49
C SER A 85 35.32 -13.93 39.35
N VAL A 86 34.04 -13.95 38.97
CA VAL A 86 33.54 -14.70 37.82
C VAL A 86 34.13 -14.07 36.57
N GLU A 87 35.01 -14.80 35.90
CA GLU A 87 35.69 -14.35 34.69
C GLU A 87 34.74 -14.48 33.49
N VAL A 88 34.46 -13.38 32.80
CA VAL A 88 33.54 -13.36 31.66
C VAL A 88 34.26 -13.94 30.44
N TRP A 89 33.85 -15.13 30.00
CA TRP A 89 34.52 -15.81 28.90
C TRP A 89 34.06 -15.25 27.54
N CYS A 90 34.99 -14.62 26.83
CA CYS A 90 34.76 -14.08 25.49
C CYS A 90 35.82 -14.61 24.51
N PRO A 91 35.43 -15.27 23.41
CA PRO A 91 36.31 -15.40 22.25
C PRO A 91 36.67 -14.02 21.72
N LYS A 92 37.89 -13.88 21.17
CA LYS A 92 38.56 -12.65 20.74
C LYS A 92 37.76 -11.70 19.82
N GLU A 93 36.63 -12.13 19.28
CA GLU A 93 35.85 -11.39 18.27
C GLU A 93 34.50 -10.86 18.78
N LEU A 94 33.98 -11.36 19.92
CA LEU A 94 32.67 -10.95 20.45
C LEU A 94 32.80 -10.23 21.80
N LYS A 95 32.60 -8.90 21.79
CA LYS A 95 32.53 -8.08 23.00
C LYS A 95 31.22 -8.40 23.76
N ARG A 96 31.29 -9.21 24.83
CA ARG A 96 30.17 -9.36 25.78
C ARG A 96 30.20 -8.25 26.81
N SER A 97 29.01 -7.80 27.22
CA SER A 97 28.90 -6.90 28.35
C SER A 97 28.93 -7.70 29.66
N PRO A 98 29.40 -7.14 30.78
CA PRO A 98 29.31 -7.77 32.11
C PRO A 98 27.87 -8.06 32.57
N ARG A 99 26.85 -7.52 31.88
CA ARG A 99 25.44 -7.78 32.16
C ARG A 99 24.90 -9.02 31.43
N ASP A 100 25.68 -9.59 30.51
CA ASP A 100 25.32 -10.78 29.73
C ASP A 100 25.88 -12.08 30.33
N ILE A 101 26.38 -12.06 31.58
CA ILE A 101 26.88 -13.25 32.27
C ILE A 101 25.75 -14.27 32.39
N THR A 102 26.01 -15.47 31.89
CA THR A 102 25.09 -16.60 31.91
C THR A 102 25.44 -17.56 33.03
N GLU A 103 24.49 -18.41 33.41
CA GLU A 103 24.73 -19.52 34.35
C GLU A 103 25.88 -20.42 33.88
N LEU A 104 26.06 -20.54 32.56
CA LEU A 104 27.13 -21.33 31.96
C LEU A 104 28.52 -20.73 32.18
N ASP A 105 28.63 -19.39 32.22
CA ASP A 105 29.89 -18.70 32.58
C ASP A 105 30.26 -18.97 34.06
N VAL A 106 29.26 -18.98 34.95
CA VAL A 106 29.45 -19.30 36.38
C VAL A 106 29.84 -20.76 36.58
N VAL A 107 29.16 -21.68 35.89
CA VAL A 107 29.47 -23.11 35.91
C VAL A 107 30.87 -23.38 35.40
N LEU A 108 31.30 -22.70 34.32
CA LEU A 108 32.66 -22.81 33.82
C LEU A 108 33.66 -22.32 34.88
N ALA A 109 33.46 -21.14 35.47
CA ALA A 109 34.36 -20.60 36.49
C ALA A 109 34.51 -21.51 37.72
N GLU A 110 33.40 -22.04 38.25
CA GLU A 110 33.44 -22.97 39.39
C GLU A 110 34.03 -24.33 38.99
N PHE A 111 33.73 -24.84 37.79
CA PHE A 111 34.35 -26.06 37.28
C PHE A 111 35.87 -25.91 37.17
N GLU A 112 36.36 -24.77 36.68
CA GLU A 112 37.79 -24.49 36.59
C GLU A 112 38.48 -24.47 37.96
N LYS A 113 37.83 -23.86 38.95
CA LYS A 113 38.30 -23.84 40.35
C LYS A 113 38.36 -25.25 40.94
N ILE A 114 37.32 -26.06 40.74
CA ILE A 114 37.26 -27.46 41.20
C ILE A 114 38.32 -28.31 40.48
N ALA A 115 38.45 -28.16 39.16
CA ALA A 115 39.41 -28.89 38.35
C ALA A 115 40.86 -28.57 38.74
N ALA A 116 41.17 -27.30 39.07
CA ALA A 116 42.48 -26.88 39.57
C ALA A 116 42.79 -27.50 40.95
N ASN A 117 41.84 -27.46 41.87
CA ASN A 117 41.97 -28.07 43.20
C ASN A 117 42.16 -29.59 43.13
N TYR A 118 41.40 -30.27 42.27
CA TYR A 118 41.48 -31.72 42.09
C TYR A 118 42.81 -32.13 41.45
N ARG A 119 43.30 -31.36 40.46
CA ARG A 119 44.63 -31.54 39.86
C ARG A 119 45.75 -31.51 40.88
N GLN A 120 45.71 -30.56 41.82
CA GLN A 120 46.78 -30.34 42.80
C GLN A 120 46.90 -31.51 43.79
N ARG A 121 45.81 -32.25 44.01
CA ARG A 121 45.77 -33.41 44.92
C ARG A 121 46.22 -34.72 44.29
N ILE A 122 46.44 -34.77 42.96
CA ILE A 122 46.75 -36.01 42.25
C ILE A 122 48.26 -36.16 41.99
N GLU A 123 48.85 -37.16 42.62
CA GLU A 123 50.28 -37.50 42.49
C GLU A 123 50.59 -38.22 41.16
N SER A 124 49.66 -39.02 40.65
CA SER A 124 49.83 -39.78 39.39
C SER A 124 49.87 -38.88 38.15
N ASN A 125 50.96 -38.95 37.39
CA ASN A 125 51.16 -38.22 36.14
C ASN A 125 50.19 -38.66 35.01
N VAL A 126 49.86 -39.96 34.94
CA VAL A 126 48.93 -40.52 33.94
C VAL A 126 47.51 -40.03 34.20
N CYS A 127 47.04 -40.10 35.45
CA CYS A 127 45.71 -39.61 35.83
C CYS A 127 45.58 -38.10 35.61
N ARG A 128 46.63 -37.34 35.92
CA ARG A 128 46.69 -35.90 35.65
C ARG A 128 46.50 -35.61 34.16
N LYS A 129 47.17 -36.34 33.26
CA LYS A 129 46.99 -36.17 31.81
C LYS A 129 45.57 -36.49 31.34
N ALA A 130 44.96 -37.56 31.82
CA ALA A 130 43.59 -37.92 31.46
C ALA A 130 42.58 -36.84 31.89
N ILE A 131 42.72 -36.33 33.12
CA ILE A 131 41.88 -35.24 33.64
C ILE A 131 42.09 -33.95 32.85
N ASN A 132 43.34 -33.64 32.47
CA ASN A 132 43.64 -32.48 31.62
C ASN A 132 42.86 -32.55 30.31
N SER A 133 42.91 -33.70 29.64
CA SER A 133 42.21 -33.91 28.37
C SER A 133 40.71 -33.76 28.54
N PHE A 134 40.14 -34.32 29.61
CA PHE A 134 38.71 -34.21 29.92
C PHE A 134 38.31 -32.76 30.21
N CYS A 135 39.02 -32.08 31.11
CA CYS A 135 38.73 -30.70 31.48
C CYS A 135 38.86 -29.76 30.29
N SER A 136 39.86 -29.94 29.43
CA SER A 136 39.98 -29.17 28.18
C SER A 136 38.78 -29.42 27.26
N ALA A 137 38.45 -30.68 26.98
CA ALA A 137 37.32 -31.01 26.12
C ALA A 137 35.98 -30.47 26.64
N PHE A 138 35.76 -30.51 27.96
CA PHE A 138 34.57 -29.97 28.59
C PHE A 138 34.51 -28.43 28.54
N LYS A 139 35.64 -27.76 28.80
CA LYS A 139 35.75 -26.29 28.67
C LYS A 139 35.46 -25.84 27.24
N ASP A 140 36.00 -26.55 26.25
CA ASP A 140 35.80 -26.24 24.84
C ASP A 140 34.30 -26.36 24.49
N GLN A 141 33.65 -27.46 24.89
CA GLN A 141 32.20 -27.65 24.68
C GLN A 141 31.35 -26.55 25.31
N ILE A 142 31.63 -26.18 26.57
CA ILE A 142 30.87 -25.10 27.22
C ILE A 142 31.14 -23.76 26.54
N THR A 143 32.39 -23.48 26.18
CA THR A 143 32.77 -22.27 25.46
C THR A 143 32.00 -22.16 24.15
N ASP A 144 31.96 -23.23 23.36
CA ASP A 144 31.23 -23.30 22.10
C ASP A 144 29.72 -23.10 22.32
N LEU A 145 29.14 -23.70 23.36
CA LEU A 145 27.74 -23.48 23.68
C LEU A 145 27.45 -22.01 24.06
N ILE A 146 28.36 -21.36 24.80
CA ILE A 146 28.26 -19.93 25.14
C ILE A 146 28.30 -19.05 23.87
N THR A 147 29.15 -19.38 22.89
CA THR A 147 29.22 -18.64 21.62
C THR A 147 27.95 -18.80 20.80
N GLU A 148 27.47 -20.02 20.61
CA GLU A 148 26.24 -20.33 19.86
C GLU A 148 25.01 -19.59 20.44
N ILE A 149 24.86 -19.57 21.77
CA ILE A 149 23.76 -18.86 22.45
C ILE A 149 23.81 -17.36 22.13
N GLN A 150 25.01 -16.77 22.12
CA GLN A 150 25.17 -15.34 21.87
C GLN A 150 24.91 -15.00 20.39
N GLU A 151 25.35 -15.83 19.46
CA GLU A 151 25.01 -15.69 18.05
C GLU A 151 23.51 -15.79 17.82
N LEU A 152 22.84 -16.76 18.46
CA LEU A 152 21.40 -16.91 18.41
C LEU A 152 20.68 -15.67 18.95
N LYS A 153 21.15 -15.09 20.06
CA LYS A 153 20.62 -13.84 20.63
C LYS A 153 20.75 -12.68 19.65
N ASN A 154 21.91 -12.54 19.01
CA ASN A 154 22.16 -11.51 18.00
C ASN A 154 21.27 -11.69 16.76
N MET A 155 21.10 -12.93 16.29
CA MET A 155 20.23 -13.25 15.18
C MET A 155 18.75 -12.99 15.51
N LYS A 156 18.28 -13.31 16.73
CA LYS A 156 16.94 -12.95 17.20
C LYS A 156 16.68 -11.45 17.13
N LYS A 157 17.65 -10.61 17.56
CA LYS A 157 17.55 -9.14 17.46
C LYS A 157 17.47 -8.67 15.99
N LYS A 158 18.32 -9.21 15.11
CA LYS A 158 18.29 -8.90 13.67
C LYS A 158 16.95 -9.31 13.04
N ASN A 159 16.41 -10.47 13.40
CA ASN A 159 15.12 -10.95 12.90
C ASN A 159 13.96 -10.04 13.36
N ALA A 160 13.95 -9.63 14.63
CA ALA A 160 12.96 -8.66 15.13
C ALA A 160 13.00 -7.34 14.34
N LYS A 161 14.20 -6.82 14.03
CA LYS A 161 14.37 -5.64 13.18
C LYS A 161 13.76 -5.85 11.79
N VAL A 162 14.11 -6.95 11.13
CA VAL A 162 13.55 -7.31 9.81
C VAL A 162 12.02 -7.41 9.84
N ILE A 163 11.44 -8.04 10.88
CA ILE A 163 9.97 -8.12 11.03
C ILE A 163 9.35 -6.72 11.13
N THR A 164 9.94 -5.80 11.90
CA THR A 164 9.44 -4.43 11.99
C THR A 164 9.57 -3.66 10.67
N ASP A 165 10.65 -3.85 9.93
CA ASP A 165 10.84 -3.23 8.62
C ASP A 165 9.85 -3.80 7.59
N ILE A 166 9.58 -5.11 7.63
CA ILE A 166 8.54 -5.75 6.80
C ILE A 166 7.17 -5.16 7.11
N LYS A 167 6.82 -4.99 8.39
CA LYS A 167 5.54 -4.37 8.80
C LYS A 167 5.42 -2.94 8.26
N LYS A 168 6.48 -2.13 8.37
CA LYS A 168 6.52 -0.76 7.82
C LYS A 168 6.36 -0.76 6.29
N LYS A 169 7.08 -1.64 5.58
CA LYS A 169 6.95 -1.76 4.12
C LYS A 169 5.56 -2.20 3.70
N ARG A 170 4.94 -3.14 4.43
CA ARG A 170 3.56 -3.59 4.17
C ARG A 170 2.55 -2.45 4.38
N GLN A 171 2.72 -1.62 5.41
CA GLN A 171 1.88 -0.46 5.63
C GLN A 171 1.98 0.57 4.50
N ARG A 172 3.20 0.89 4.05
CA ARG A 172 3.42 1.79 2.90
C ARG A 172 2.81 1.24 1.61
N LEU A 173 2.92 -0.07 1.38
CA LEU A 173 2.32 -0.71 0.21
C LEU A 173 0.79 -0.57 0.19
N LEU A 174 0.14 -0.65 1.35
CA LEU A 174 -1.31 -0.47 1.45
C LEU A 174 -1.71 0.98 1.13
N GLN A 175 -0.99 1.97 1.68
CA GLN A 175 -1.22 3.39 1.37
C GLN A 175 -1.09 3.69 -0.13
N LEU A 176 -0.02 3.19 -0.75
CA LEU A 176 0.19 3.34 -2.20
C LEU A 176 -0.93 2.68 -3.03
N ARG A 177 -1.47 1.55 -2.58
CA ARG A 177 -2.63 0.93 -3.26
C ARG A 177 -3.89 1.75 -3.12
N GLU A 178 -4.13 2.38 -1.98
CA GLU A 178 -5.29 3.27 -1.79
C GLU A 178 -5.18 4.51 -2.70
N GLU A 179 -3.99 5.10 -2.79
CA GLU A 179 -3.69 6.21 -3.72
C GLU A 179 -3.89 5.77 -5.19
N GLN A 180 -3.41 4.58 -5.56
CA GLN A 180 -3.60 4.03 -6.90
C GLN A 180 -5.09 3.88 -7.25
N ILE A 181 -5.89 3.31 -6.34
CA ILE A 181 -7.34 3.17 -6.54
C ILE A 181 -8.00 4.55 -6.72
N GLY A 182 -7.55 5.56 -5.98
CA GLY A 182 -7.99 6.94 -6.13
C GLY A 182 -7.68 7.52 -7.52
N ALA A 183 -6.44 7.36 -7.98
CA ALA A 183 -5.98 7.85 -9.28
C ALA A 183 -6.68 7.12 -10.45
N GLU A 184 -6.87 5.81 -10.36
CA GLU A 184 -7.60 5.01 -11.36
C GLU A 184 -9.04 5.49 -11.52
N ARG A 185 -9.71 5.85 -10.42
CA ARG A 185 -11.06 6.41 -10.47
C ARG A 185 -11.08 7.76 -11.20
N GLN A 186 -10.13 8.64 -10.92
CA GLN A 186 -10.00 9.92 -11.61
C GLN A 186 -9.75 9.72 -13.11
N LEU A 187 -8.85 8.79 -13.47
CA LEU A 187 -8.57 8.45 -14.87
C LEU A 187 -9.83 7.99 -15.61
N MET A 188 -10.62 7.10 -14.99
CA MET A 188 -11.89 6.63 -15.58
C MET A 188 -12.90 7.76 -15.77
N GLN A 189 -12.94 8.73 -14.86
CA GLN A 189 -13.80 9.91 -15.00
C GLN A 189 -13.34 10.79 -16.18
N LEU A 190 -12.05 11.12 -16.25
CA LEU A 190 -11.49 11.92 -17.34
C LEU A 190 -11.69 11.25 -18.70
N GLN A 191 -11.56 9.93 -18.79
CA GLN A 191 -11.82 9.19 -20.03
C GLN A 191 -13.27 9.32 -20.50
N ARG A 192 -14.23 9.29 -19.57
CA ARG A 192 -15.65 9.47 -19.89
C ARG A 192 -15.91 10.89 -20.39
N GLU A 193 -15.39 11.89 -19.69
CA GLU A 193 -15.51 13.30 -20.08
C GLU A 193 -14.88 13.54 -21.46
N TYR A 194 -13.72 12.94 -21.73
CA TYR A 194 -13.09 13.00 -23.04
C TYR A 194 -13.97 12.41 -24.16
N ALA A 195 -14.57 11.24 -23.92
CA ALA A 195 -15.48 10.61 -24.88
C ALA A 195 -16.70 11.48 -25.17
N GLU A 196 -17.30 12.08 -24.14
CA GLU A 196 -18.42 13.01 -24.28
C GLU A 196 -18.04 14.26 -25.09
N VAL A 197 -16.87 14.84 -24.82
CA VAL A 197 -16.37 16.00 -25.57
C VAL A 197 -16.10 15.63 -27.03
N GLN A 198 -15.59 14.43 -27.31
CA GLN A 198 -15.40 13.96 -28.69
C GLN A 198 -16.72 13.79 -29.43
N GLU A 199 -17.76 13.25 -28.79
CA GLU A 199 -19.09 13.12 -29.39
C GLU A 199 -19.72 14.50 -29.68
N LYS A 200 -19.56 15.46 -28.74
CA LYS A 200 -20.00 16.84 -28.97
C LYS A 200 -19.26 17.48 -30.14
N LYS A 201 -17.95 17.21 -30.27
CA LYS A 201 -17.14 17.69 -31.39
C LYS A 201 -17.59 17.11 -32.73
N SER A 202 -17.90 15.81 -32.81
CA SER A 202 -18.42 15.22 -34.05
C SER A 202 -19.81 15.77 -34.40
N SER A 203 -20.68 15.94 -33.41
CA SER A 203 -22.01 16.54 -33.60
C SER A 203 -21.91 17.98 -34.10
N LEU A 204 -20.97 18.77 -33.57
CA LEU A 204 -20.74 20.14 -34.02
C LEU A 204 -20.22 20.20 -35.46
N ARG A 205 -19.35 19.26 -35.86
CA ARG A 205 -18.90 19.15 -37.25
C ARG A 205 -20.07 18.87 -38.19
N GLN A 206 -20.94 17.93 -37.85
CA GLN A 206 -22.14 17.62 -38.64
C GLN A 206 -23.08 18.82 -38.75
N ALA A 207 -23.26 19.57 -37.65
CA ALA A 207 -24.05 20.80 -37.68
C ALA A 207 -23.44 21.88 -38.58
N THR A 208 -22.10 21.96 -38.62
CA THR A 208 -21.39 22.91 -39.48
C THR A 208 -21.54 22.56 -40.95
N GLU A 209 -21.45 21.26 -41.29
CA GLU A 209 -21.66 20.73 -42.64
C GLU A 209 -23.10 20.97 -43.12
N LEU A 210 -24.09 20.68 -42.27
CA LEU A 210 -25.49 20.99 -42.59
C LEU A 210 -25.72 22.49 -42.84
N LEU A 211 -25.02 23.37 -42.12
CA LEU A 211 -25.11 24.82 -42.35
C LEU A 211 -24.44 25.25 -43.66
N THR A 212 -23.37 24.58 -44.10
CA THR A 212 -22.79 24.85 -45.42
C THR A 212 -23.72 24.38 -46.52
N ASP A 213 -24.27 23.17 -46.41
CA ASP A 213 -25.20 22.61 -47.39
C ASP A 213 -26.46 23.48 -47.55
N LEU A 214 -26.98 24.02 -46.44
CA LEU A 214 -28.12 24.94 -46.48
C LEU A 214 -27.79 26.28 -47.16
N LYS A 215 -26.56 26.78 -47.01
CA LYS A 215 -26.12 28.00 -47.71
C LYS A 215 -25.99 27.76 -49.20
N ASP A 216 -25.43 26.62 -49.58
CA ASP A 216 -25.28 26.24 -50.98
C ASP A 216 -26.66 26.08 -51.64
N LEU A 217 -27.57 25.35 -50.98
CA LEU A 217 -28.97 25.22 -51.43
C LEU A 217 -29.69 26.58 -51.53
N GLN A 218 -29.47 27.48 -50.57
CA GLN A 218 -30.03 28.82 -50.63
C GLN A 218 -29.53 29.60 -51.85
N GLN A 219 -28.23 29.50 -52.14
CA GLN A 219 -27.63 30.15 -53.31
C GLN A 219 -28.21 29.59 -54.61
N GLU A 220 -28.34 28.27 -54.73
CA GLU A 220 -29.00 27.63 -55.87
C GLU A 220 -30.45 28.08 -56.04
N CYS A 221 -31.21 28.19 -54.95
CA CYS A 221 -32.60 28.68 -54.99
C CYS A 221 -32.68 30.14 -55.49
N LEU A 222 -31.75 31.00 -55.07
CA LEU A 222 -31.69 32.38 -55.53
C LEU A 222 -31.38 32.45 -57.03
N ASN A 223 -30.38 31.70 -57.49
CA ASN A 223 -30.00 31.63 -58.90
C ASN A 223 -31.19 31.14 -59.77
N TYR A 224 -31.87 30.07 -59.36
CA TYR A 224 -33.03 29.53 -60.09
C TYR A 224 -34.19 30.53 -60.20
N ARG A 225 -34.41 31.33 -59.15
CA ARG A 225 -35.46 32.36 -59.13
C ARG A 225 -35.14 33.52 -60.06
N GLU A 226 -33.88 33.89 -60.18
CA GLU A 226 -33.42 34.90 -61.14
C GLU A 226 -33.64 34.42 -62.59
N GLU A 227 -33.41 33.13 -62.86
CA GLU A 227 -33.65 32.52 -64.16
C GLU A 227 -35.15 32.39 -64.50
N ASN A 228 -36.05 32.26 -63.50
CA ASN A 228 -37.48 31.97 -63.69
C ASN A 228 -38.42 32.95 -62.95
N PRO A 229 -38.45 34.25 -63.31
CA PRO A 229 -39.13 35.29 -62.52
C PRO A 229 -40.67 35.24 -62.55
N LYS A 230 -41.28 34.51 -63.50
CA LYS A 230 -42.74 34.45 -63.67
C LYS A 230 -43.38 33.24 -62.98
N GLU A 231 -42.56 32.33 -62.44
CA GLU A 231 -43.03 31.09 -61.84
C GLU A 231 -43.46 31.32 -60.39
N LYS A 232 -44.67 30.85 -60.03
CA LYS A 232 -45.25 31.06 -58.71
C LYS A 232 -44.71 29.99 -57.76
N VAL A 233 -44.01 30.41 -56.70
CA VAL A 233 -43.44 29.49 -55.70
C VAL A 233 -44.56 28.76 -54.94
N VAL A 234 -44.60 27.43 -55.04
CA VAL A 234 -45.53 26.56 -54.31
C VAL A 234 -44.72 25.64 -53.40
N TYR A 235 -45.03 25.67 -52.10
CA TYR A 235 -44.37 24.84 -51.10
C TYR A 235 -45.16 23.55 -50.84
N GLY A 236 -44.54 22.41 -51.11
CA GLY A 236 -45.11 21.09 -50.78
C GLY A 236 -44.90 20.71 -49.31
N SER A 237 -45.55 19.63 -48.88
CA SER A 237 -45.42 19.08 -47.51
C SER A 237 -43.99 18.62 -47.19
N ALA A 238 -43.19 18.24 -48.18
CA ALA A 238 -41.77 17.88 -48.03
C ALA A 238 -40.81 19.06 -48.23
N SER A 239 -41.32 20.29 -48.36
CA SER A 239 -40.46 21.47 -48.54
C SER A 239 -39.76 21.85 -47.24
N LEU A 240 -38.58 22.49 -47.35
CA LEU A 240 -37.80 22.93 -46.19
C LEU A 240 -38.63 23.78 -45.19
N PRO A 241 -39.47 24.76 -45.62
CA PRO A 241 -40.32 25.49 -44.69
C PRO A 241 -41.32 24.60 -43.93
N ALA A 242 -41.90 23.60 -44.59
CA ALA A 242 -42.81 22.65 -43.96
C ALA A 242 -42.09 21.75 -42.94
N LEU A 243 -40.92 21.22 -43.31
CA LEU A 243 -40.07 20.41 -42.43
C LEU A 243 -39.55 21.20 -41.21
N LEU A 244 -39.25 22.50 -41.38
CA LEU A 244 -38.84 23.37 -40.27
C LEU A 244 -39.98 23.63 -39.29
N VAL A 245 -41.23 23.75 -39.78
CA VAL A 245 -42.40 23.88 -38.90
C VAL A 245 -42.65 22.58 -38.12
N GLU A 246 -42.51 21.42 -38.76
CA GLU A 246 -42.68 20.11 -38.11
C GLU A 246 -41.59 19.86 -37.05
N SER A 247 -40.32 20.09 -37.40
CA SER A 247 -39.19 19.91 -36.48
C SER A 247 -39.30 20.79 -35.23
N ARG A 248 -39.83 22.03 -35.35
CA ARG A 248 -40.12 22.89 -34.20
C ARG A 248 -41.13 22.27 -33.24
N GLY A 249 -42.17 21.60 -33.77
CA GLY A 249 -43.16 20.88 -32.97
C GLY A 249 -42.51 19.73 -32.18
N ILE A 250 -41.65 18.95 -32.84
CA ILE A 250 -40.92 17.83 -32.23
C ILE A 250 -39.99 18.32 -31.11
N LEU A 251 -39.20 19.37 -31.35
CA LEU A 251 -38.33 19.97 -30.34
C LEU A 251 -39.10 20.53 -29.14
N GLY A 252 -40.30 21.07 -29.38
CA GLY A 252 -41.21 21.48 -28.32
C GLY A 252 -41.62 20.29 -27.43
N ALA A 253 -41.98 19.17 -28.05
CA ALA A 253 -42.35 17.94 -27.34
C ALA A 253 -41.19 17.38 -26.51
N GLU A 254 -39.96 17.40 -27.03
CA GLU A 254 -38.76 16.97 -26.30
C GLU A 254 -38.60 17.73 -24.98
N ARG A 255 -38.75 19.07 -25.01
CA ARG A 255 -38.67 19.90 -23.80
C ARG A 255 -39.74 19.52 -22.77
N HIS A 256 -40.93 19.13 -23.22
CA HIS A 256 -41.98 18.65 -22.34
C HIS A 256 -41.59 17.32 -21.67
N PHE A 257 -41.03 16.37 -22.43
CA PHE A 257 -40.54 15.10 -21.86
C PHE A 257 -39.40 15.32 -20.86
N GLN A 258 -38.44 16.19 -21.16
CA GLN A 258 -37.36 16.53 -20.23
C GLN A 258 -37.90 17.11 -18.91
N ASN A 259 -38.92 17.98 -18.98
CA ASN A 259 -39.57 18.53 -17.80
C ASN A 259 -40.32 17.48 -16.98
N ILE A 260 -41.03 16.56 -17.63
CA ILE A 260 -41.70 15.43 -16.98
C ILE A 260 -40.65 14.56 -16.27
N ASN A 261 -39.56 14.22 -16.95
CA ASN A 261 -38.51 13.37 -16.39
C ASN A 261 -37.86 14.01 -15.15
N LYS A 262 -37.52 15.32 -15.21
CA LYS A 262 -37.03 16.08 -14.04
C LYS A 262 -38.01 16.06 -12.86
N LYS A 263 -39.33 16.15 -13.11
CA LYS A 263 -40.36 16.07 -12.06
C LYS A 263 -40.42 14.67 -11.45
N LEU A 264 -40.34 13.62 -12.27
CA LEU A 264 -40.32 12.22 -11.81
C LEU A 264 -39.07 11.93 -10.96
N GLU A 265 -37.89 12.39 -11.39
CA GLU A 265 -36.66 12.26 -10.60
C GLU A 265 -36.77 12.94 -9.24
N LYS A 266 -37.33 14.15 -9.18
CA LYS A 266 -37.59 14.86 -7.91
C LYS A 266 -38.55 14.05 -7.02
N ALA A 267 -39.62 13.48 -7.58
CA ALA A 267 -40.56 12.67 -6.83
C ALA A 267 -39.92 11.37 -6.29
N LEU A 268 -39.11 10.70 -7.10
CA LEU A 268 -38.35 9.50 -6.69
C LEU A 268 -37.33 9.81 -5.59
N ALA A 269 -36.64 10.94 -5.69
CA ALA A 269 -35.73 11.40 -4.64
C ALA A 269 -36.49 11.69 -3.33
N ALA A 270 -37.66 12.33 -3.41
CA ALA A 270 -38.51 12.58 -2.26
C ALA A 270 -39.05 11.29 -1.62
N GLN A 271 -39.37 10.26 -2.40
CA GLN A 271 -39.77 8.95 -1.87
C GLN A 271 -38.61 8.21 -1.19
N ARG A 272 -37.41 8.22 -1.78
CA ARG A 272 -36.22 7.63 -1.18
C ARG A 272 -35.80 8.31 0.13
N GLY A 273 -36.09 9.60 0.29
CA GLY A 273 -35.90 10.31 1.56
C GLY A 273 -36.98 10.02 2.62
N LYS A 274 -38.14 9.47 2.22
CA LYS A 274 -39.30 9.20 3.09
C LYS A 274 -39.43 7.75 3.53
N SER A 275 -38.59 6.82 3.07
CA SER A 275 -38.61 5.45 3.59
C SER A 275 -38.20 5.46 5.07
N PRO A 276 -39.07 5.09 6.01
CA PRO A 276 -38.66 4.96 7.40
C PRO A 276 -37.61 3.86 7.47
N LYS A 277 -36.48 4.13 8.13
CA LYS A 277 -35.55 3.08 8.56
C LYS A 277 -36.38 2.10 9.40
N LYS A 278 -36.80 0.99 8.80
CA LYS A 278 -37.35 -0.13 9.57
C LYS A 278 -36.20 -0.67 10.40
N HIS A 279 -36.35 -0.50 11.72
CA HIS A 279 -35.56 -1.13 12.76
C HIS A 279 -35.64 -2.65 12.67
#